data_AF-A0A538D674-F1
#
_entry.id   AF-A0A538D674-F1
#
_cell.length_a   1.000
_cell.length_b   1.000
_cell.length_c   1.000
_cell.angle_alpha   90.00
_cell.angle_beta   90.00
_cell.angle_gamma   90.00
#
_symmetry.space_group_name_H-M   'P 1'
#
loop_
_entity.id
_entity.type
_entity.pdbx_description
1 polymer ?
#
loop_
_entity_poly.entity_id
_entity_poly.type
_entity_poly.pdbx_seq_one_letter_code
_entity_poly.pdbx_strand_id
1 'polypeptide(L)'
;MSGLSGTITDLNVQINGLNHTFPDDIDMLLVAPGGQNAIFMSDAGGGTDVVNCNLTLDDEAATALPDNTALTCPGSYQPANYEPGDPFPAPAPAPSGNVNLSTFDGGTPNGTWSLYVVDDLAQDTGTITSWSLSITTSGGPPPPPPPPPPSCQSTKILIAYSDTGGQPTMLRNALLAEPGVTAVDLFDAFNGTPTLNQLRQYKIVLAFSNS
;
A
#
# COMPACT_ATOMS: atom_id res chain seq x y z
N MET A 1 -10.00 -0.20 2.93
CA MET A 1 -8.85 0.60 2.45
C MET A 1 -8.52 1.67 3.50
N SER A 2 -7.25 1.99 3.75
CA SER A 2 -6.84 2.98 4.75
C SER A 2 -5.44 3.55 4.48
N GLY A 3 -5.16 4.75 4.96
CA GLY A 3 -3.83 5.37 4.92
C GLY A 3 -3.54 6.21 3.68
N LEU A 4 -4.53 6.41 2.80
CA LEU A 4 -4.42 7.33 1.67
C LEU A 4 -4.68 8.77 2.13
N SER A 5 -4.00 9.73 1.53
CA SER A 5 -4.14 11.15 1.88
C SER A 5 -4.85 11.92 0.77
N GLY A 6 -5.48 13.04 1.11
CA GLY A 6 -6.28 13.81 0.15
C GLY A 6 -7.59 13.13 -0.23
N THR A 7 -8.12 13.53 -1.38
CA THR A 7 -9.37 13.05 -1.98
C THR A 7 -9.07 12.25 -3.23
N ILE A 8 -10.03 11.44 -3.67
CA ILE A 8 -9.98 10.75 -4.97
C ILE A 8 -9.90 11.81 -6.08
N THR A 9 -9.05 11.55 -7.07
CA THR A 9 -8.94 12.34 -8.31
C THR A 9 -9.09 11.51 -9.57
N ASP A 10 -9.06 10.18 -9.41
CA ASP A 10 -9.23 9.19 -10.47
C ASP A 10 -9.41 7.81 -9.80
N LEU A 11 -10.25 6.96 -10.37
CA LEU A 11 -10.59 5.64 -9.85
C LEU A 11 -10.88 4.67 -11.00
N ASN A 12 -10.13 3.56 -11.01
CA ASN A 12 -10.33 2.46 -11.95
C ASN A 12 -10.73 1.18 -11.24
N VAL A 13 -11.67 0.44 -11.81
CA VAL A 13 -12.09 -0.89 -11.32
C VAL A 13 -11.44 -1.96 -12.18
N GLN A 14 -10.80 -2.95 -11.57
CA GLN A 14 -10.33 -4.14 -12.27
C GLN A 14 -11.18 -5.35 -11.87
N ILE A 15 -11.71 -6.07 -12.86
CA ILE A 15 -12.37 -7.36 -12.71
C ILE A 15 -11.46 -8.42 -13.32
N ASN A 16 -11.10 -9.44 -12.54
CA ASN A 16 -10.18 -10.48 -12.99
C ASN A 16 -10.87 -11.83 -13.06
N GLY A 17 -10.62 -12.55 -14.15
CA GLY A 17 -11.13 -13.90 -14.37
C GLY A 17 -12.66 -13.94 -14.41
N LEU A 18 -13.29 -12.99 -15.12
CA LEU A 18 -14.72 -13.00 -15.40
C LEU A 18 -15.04 -14.15 -16.35
N ASN A 19 -15.99 -14.99 -15.92
CA ASN A 19 -16.57 -16.05 -16.74
C ASN A 19 -18.10 -15.89 -16.71
N HIS A 20 -18.74 -15.89 -17.88
CA HIS A 20 -20.19 -15.85 -18.04
C HIS A 20 -20.55 -16.36 -19.44
N THR A 21 -21.67 -17.04 -19.60
CA THR A 21 -22.17 -17.51 -20.90
C THR A 21 -23.02 -16.45 -21.61
N PHE A 22 -23.47 -15.43 -20.89
CA PHE A 22 -24.19 -14.29 -21.46
C PHE A 22 -23.81 -12.98 -20.73
N PRO A 23 -22.73 -12.29 -21.13
CA PRO A 23 -22.24 -11.10 -20.43
C PRO A 23 -23.24 -9.96 -20.25
N ASP A 24 -24.21 -9.84 -21.15
CA ASP A 24 -25.28 -8.83 -21.08
C ASP A 24 -26.00 -8.87 -19.73
N ASP A 25 -26.29 -10.06 -19.20
CA ASP A 25 -27.03 -10.24 -17.96
C ASP A 25 -26.31 -9.71 -16.70
N ILE A 26 -25.07 -9.21 -16.83
CA ILE A 26 -24.23 -8.82 -15.71
C ILE A 26 -24.37 -7.33 -15.38
N ASP A 27 -24.87 -7.07 -14.17
CA ASP A 27 -24.85 -5.74 -13.56
C ASP A 27 -23.84 -5.63 -12.42
N MET A 28 -23.07 -4.55 -12.39
CA MET A 28 -22.08 -4.28 -11.36
C MET A 28 -22.23 -2.88 -10.76
N LEU A 29 -22.52 -2.85 -9.45
CA LEU A 29 -22.62 -1.63 -8.65
C LEU A 29 -21.42 -1.50 -7.71
N LEU A 30 -20.66 -0.42 -7.86
CA LEU A 30 -19.61 -0.05 -6.90
C LEU A 30 -20.17 0.96 -5.90
N VAL A 31 -19.89 0.74 -4.61
CA VAL A 31 -20.28 1.63 -3.52
C VAL A 31 -19.04 2.08 -2.75
N ALA A 32 -18.87 3.40 -2.65
CA ALA A 32 -17.80 4.05 -1.92
C ALA A 32 -18.05 4.10 -0.40
N PRO A 33 -17.02 4.29 0.42
CA PRO A 33 -17.16 4.44 1.87
C PRO A 33 -18.10 5.57 2.30
N GLY A 34 -18.20 6.62 1.49
CA GLY A 34 -19.11 7.75 1.72
C GLY A 34 -20.56 7.49 1.30
N GLY A 35 -20.87 6.32 0.76
CA GLY A 35 -22.19 5.92 0.27
C GLY A 35 -22.50 6.32 -1.18
N GLN A 36 -21.60 7.03 -1.86
CA GLN A 36 -21.68 7.28 -3.30
C GLN A 36 -21.65 5.93 -4.03
N ASN A 37 -22.39 5.79 -5.12
CA ASN A 37 -22.39 4.56 -5.89
C ASN A 37 -22.52 4.83 -7.40
N ALA A 38 -22.06 3.88 -8.21
CA ALA A 38 -22.21 3.88 -9.66
C ALA A 38 -22.43 2.45 -10.19
N ILE A 39 -23.36 2.30 -11.12
CA ILE A 39 -23.50 1.08 -11.93
C ILE A 39 -22.56 1.24 -13.12
N PHE A 40 -21.38 0.63 -13.03
CA PHE A 40 -20.33 0.88 -14.02
C PHE A 40 -20.35 -0.11 -15.19
N MET A 41 -21.11 -1.20 -15.06
CA MET A 41 -21.37 -2.19 -16.09
C MET A 41 -22.77 -2.73 -15.85
N SER A 42 -23.60 -2.75 -16.89
CA SER A 42 -24.96 -3.27 -16.88
C SER A 42 -25.41 -3.41 -18.33
N ASP A 43 -26.04 -4.54 -18.67
CA ASP A 43 -26.54 -4.86 -20.01
C ASP A 43 -25.47 -4.71 -21.11
N ALA A 44 -24.26 -5.21 -20.83
CA ALA A 44 -23.10 -4.98 -21.68
C ALA A 44 -22.32 -6.26 -22.04
N GLY A 45 -21.86 -6.33 -23.29
CA GLY A 45 -20.99 -7.39 -23.80
C GLY A 45 -21.71 -8.40 -24.68
N GLY A 46 -23.03 -8.28 -24.84
CA GLY A 46 -23.87 -9.12 -25.66
C GLY A 46 -23.86 -10.59 -25.21
N GLY A 47 -24.37 -11.47 -26.08
CA GLY A 47 -24.56 -12.89 -25.77
C GLY A 47 -23.39 -13.82 -26.11
N THR A 48 -22.15 -13.34 -26.19
CA THR A 48 -20.99 -14.20 -26.45
C THR A 48 -20.28 -14.52 -25.15
N ASP A 49 -20.07 -15.81 -24.87
CA ASP A 49 -19.36 -16.28 -23.68
C ASP A 49 -18.06 -15.51 -23.42
N VAL A 50 -17.88 -15.04 -22.19
CA VAL A 50 -16.61 -14.60 -21.66
C VAL A 50 -15.99 -15.70 -20.81
N VAL A 51 -14.72 -16.01 -21.08
CA VAL A 51 -13.97 -17.05 -20.35
C VAL A 51 -12.65 -16.46 -19.89
N ASN A 52 -12.44 -16.43 -18.57
CA ASN A 52 -11.26 -15.88 -17.91
C ASN A 52 -10.91 -14.45 -18.40
N CYS A 53 -11.93 -13.61 -18.56
CA CYS A 53 -11.77 -12.25 -19.05
C CYS A 53 -11.27 -11.32 -17.94
N ASN A 54 -10.30 -10.46 -18.27
CA ASN A 54 -9.85 -9.40 -17.38
C ASN A 54 -10.28 -8.06 -17.96
N LEU A 55 -11.00 -7.28 -17.17
CA LEU A 55 -11.52 -5.96 -17.57
C LEU A 55 -10.95 -4.88 -16.65
N THR A 56 -10.59 -3.75 -17.25
CA THR A 56 -10.31 -2.49 -16.55
C THR A 56 -11.38 -1.49 -16.95
N LEU A 57 -12.12 -0.99 -15.96
CA LEU A 57 -13.12 0.04 -16.15
C LEU A 57 -12.54 1.36 -15.65
N ASP A 58 -12.55 2.33 -16.55
CA ASP A 58 -11.86 3.62 -16.45
C ASP A 58 -12.61 4.58 -17.39
N ASP A 59 -13.24 5.64 -16.87
CA ASP A 59 -13.99 6.59 -17.69
C ASP A 59 -13.11 7.46 -18.61
N GLU A 60 -11.78 7.43 -18.42
CA GLU A 60 -10.78 7.96 -19.33
C GLU A 60 -10.32 6.95 -20.41
N ALA A 61 -10.82 5.70 -20.38
CA ALA A 61 -10.56 4.73 -21.44
C ALA A 61 -11.10 5.20 -22.81
N ALA A 62 -10.55 4.65 -23.89
CA ALA A 62 -10.84 5.13 -25.25
C ALA A 62 -12.22 4.73 -25.78
N THR A 63 -12.82 3.67 -25.25
CA THR A 63 -14.06 3.07 -25.77
C THR A 63 -14.96 2.67 -24.63
N ALA A 64 -16.26 2.94 -24.71
CA ALA A 64 -17.23 2.40 -23.77
C ALA A 64 -17.35 0.88 -23.88
N LEU A 65 -17.84 0.26 -22.80
CA LEU A 65 -18.29 -1.12 -22.82
C LEU A 65 -19.26 -1.31 -24.00
N PRO A 66 -19.05 -2.32 -24.85
CA PRO A 66 -19.95 -2.59 -25.94
C PRO A 66 -21.31 -3.02 -25.39
N ASP A 67 -22.37 -2.55 -26.03
CA ASP A 67 -23.75 -3.00 -25.80
C ASP A 67 -23.89 -4.43 -26.41
N ASN A 68 -24.24 -4.52 -27.68
CA ASN A 68 -24.59 -5.80 -28.33
C ASN A 68 -23.41 -6.65 -28.87
N THR A 69 -22.15 -6.28 -28.62
CA THR A 69 -21.00 -6.99 -29.21
C THR A 69 -20.08 -7.57 -28.15
N ALA A 70 -19.45 -8.70 -28.48
CA ALA A 70 -18.55 -9.42 -27.57
C ALA A 70 -17.47 -8.53 -26.95
N LEU A 71 -17.25 -8.71 -25.65
CA LEU A 71 -16.12 -8.13 -24.93
C LEU A 71 -14.79 -8.65 -25.50
N THR A 72 -13.84 -7.75 -25.71
CA THR A 72 -12.47 -8.14 -26.02
C THR A 72 -11.68 -8.28 -24.73
N CYS A 73 -11.06 -9.44 -24.55
CA CYS A 73 -10.40 -9.81 -23.30
C CYS A 73 -8.89 -10.10 -23.51
N PRO A 74 -7.98 -9.52 -22.71
CA PRO A 74 -8.25 -8.47 -21.72
C PRO A 74 -8.66 -7.15 -22.40
N GLY A 75 -9.47 -6.35 -21.71
CA GLY A 75 -10.03 -5.10 -22.25
C GLY A 75 -10.01 -3.95 -21.25
N SER A 76 -9.97 -2.72 -21.78
CA SER A 76 -10.11 -1.49 -20.99
C SER A 76 -11.25 -0.68 -21.59
N TYR A 77 -12.24 -0.33 -20.78
CA TYR A 77 -13.48 0.26 -21.26
C TYR A 77 -13.96 1.39 -20.34
N GLN A 78 -14.65 2.37 -20.93
CA GLN A 78 -15.46 3.30 -20.15
C GLN A 78 -16.66 2.54 -19.58
N PRO A 79 -17.12 2.93 -18.38
CA PRO A 79 -18.35 2.43 -17.82
C PRO A 79 -19.56 2.61 -18.75
N ALA A 80 -20.51 1.68 -18.70
CA ALA A 80 -21.79 1.80 -19.38
C ALA A 80 -22.89 1.11 -18.57
N ASN A 81 -24.10 1.63 -18.68
CA ASN A 81 -25.33 0.99 -18.22
C ASN A 81 -26.31 1.13 -19.38
N TYR A 82 -26.63 0.00 -20.00
CA TYR A 82 -27.70 -0.08 -20.99
C TYR A 82 -28.99 -0.47 -20.26
N GLU A 83 -30.14 -0.30 -20.91
CA GLU A 83 -31.48 -0.64 -20.37
C GLU A 83 -31.76 -0.29 -18.88
N PRO A 84 -31.47 0.94 -18.40
CA PRO A 84 -31.46 1.26 -16.97
C PRO A 84 -32.75 0.94 -16.25
N GLY A 85 -32.65 0.19 -15.15
CA GLY A 85 -33.78 -0.07 -14.27
C GLY A 85 -33.49 -1.08 -13.18
N ASP A 86 -32.23 -1.43 -13.00
CA ASP A 86 -31.87 -2.78 -12.58
C ASP A 86 -31.96 -2.91 -11.06
N PRO A 87 -32.74 -3.89 -10.57
CA PRO A 87 -32.94 -4.05 -9.16
C PRO A 87 -31.71 -4.70 -8.54
N PHE A 88 -30.99 -3.95 -7.71
CA PHE A 88 -29.97 -4.52 -6.83
C PHE A 88 -30.61 -4.95 -5.49
N PRO A 89 -30.78 -6.26 -5.21
CA PRO A 89 -31.42 -6.71 -3.98
C PRO A 89 -30.55 -6.40 -2.75
N ALA A 90 -31.19 -6.32 -1.57
CA ALA A 90 -30.48 -6.14 -0.32
C ALA A 90 -29.39 -7.23 -0.15
N PRO A 91 -28.17 -6.89 0.30
CA PRO A 91 -27.82 -5.67 1.04
C PRO A 91 -27.25 -4.53 0.19
N ALA A 92 -27.41 -4.55 -1.13
CA ALA A 92 -27.02 -3.42 -1.97
C ALA A 92 -27.89 -2.18 -1.66
N PRO A 93 -27.31 -0.96 -1.67
CA PRO A 93 -28.11 0.26 -1.64
C PRO A 93 -28.84 0.43 -2.97
N ALA A 94 -29.88 1.27 -2.96
CA ALA A 94 -30.52 1.69 -4.20
C ALA A 94 -29.49 2.38 -5.13
N PRO A 95 -29.41 1.99 -6.41
CA PRO A 95 -28.56 2.67 -7.37
C PRO A 95 -28.92 4.14 -7.51
N SER A 96 -27.88 4.98 -7.61
CA SER A 96 -28.04 6.43 -7.77
C SER A 96 -28.32 6.87 -9.21
N GLY A 97 -28.16 5.95 -10.18
CA GLY A 97 -28.19 6.25 -11.62
C GLY A 97 -26.88 6.79 -12.19
N ASN A 98 -25.84 6.93 -11.37
CA ASN A 98 -24.50 7.27 -11.88
C ASN A 98 -23.87 6.06 -12.56
N VAL A 99 -23.12 6.33 -13.63
CA VAL A 99 -22.43 5.29 -14.43
C VAL A 99 -20.92 5.46 -14.37
N ASN A 100 -20.44 6.70 -14.55
CA ASN A 100 -19.01 7.02 -14.58
C ASN A 100 -18.34 6.90 -13.20
N LEU A 101 -17.06 6.50 -13.19
CA LEU A 101 -16.27 6.35 -11.96
C LEU A 101 -15.81 7.70 -11.38
N SER A 102 -15.73 8.76 -12.21
CA SER A 102 -15.58 10.15 -11.73
C SER A 102 -16.65 10.61 -10.72
N THR A 103 -17.76 9.89 -10.53
CA THR A 103 -18.70 10.14 -9.42
C THR A 103 -18.03 10.07 -8.03
N PHE A 104 -16.92 9.34 -7.94
CA PHE A 104 -16.17 9.18 -6.70
C PHE A 104 -15.14 10.30 -6.46
N ASP A 105 -14.89 11.17 -7.43
CA ASP A 105 -13.93 12.27 -7.32
C ASP A 105 -14.29 13.24 -6.20
N GLY A 106 -13.27 13.73 -5.51
CA GLY A 106 -13.45 14.54 -4.31
C GLY A 106 -13.89 13.75 -3.07
N GLY A 107 -14.25 12.47 -3.23
CA GLY A 107 -14.63 11.56 -2.15
C GLY A 107 -13.46 11.10 -1.29
N THR A 108 -13.79 10.46 -0.17
CA THR A 108 -12.80 9.82 0.70
C THR A 108 -12.36 8.47 0.11
N PRO A 109 -11.05 8.25 -0.13
CA PRO A 109 -10.58 6.95 -0.59
C PRO A 109 -10.54 5.91 0.54
N ASN A 110 -10.50 6.36 1.79
CA ASN A 110 -10.37 5.50 2.97
C ASN A 110 -11.75 5.01 3.46
N GLY A 111 -11.80 3.74 3.82
CA GLY A 111 -12.97 3.04 4.36
C GLY A 111 -13.30 1.77 3.59
N THR A 112 -14.54 1.32 3.73
CA THR A 112 -15.05 0.11 3.07
C THR A 112 -15.59 0.45 1.69
N TRP A 113 -15.03 -0.21 0.68
CA TRP A 113 -15.58 -0.25 -0.68
C TRP A 113 -16.29 -1.58 -0.86
N SER A 114 -17.48 -1.54 -1.47
CA SER A 114 -18.29 -2.73 -1.74
C SER A 114 -18.59 -2.83 -3.22
N LEU A 115 -18.36 -4.01 -3.79
CA LEU A 115 -18.83 -4.38 -5.12
C LEU A 115 -20.04 -5.30 -4.97
N TYR A 116 -21.12 -4.99 -5.67
CA TYR A 116 -22.29 -5.84 -5.83
C TYR A 116 -22.39 -6.26 -7.29
N VAL A 117 -22.64 -7.54 -7.52
CA VAL A 117 -22.78 -8.12 -8.86
C VAL A 117 -24.11 -8.85 -8.89
N VAL A 118 -24.91 -8.58 -9.92
CA VAL A 118 -26.18 -9.24 -10.19
C VAL A 118 -26.09 -9.86 -11.58
N ASP A 119 -26.70 -11.03 -11.69
CA ASP A 119 -27.05 -11.69 -12.94
C ASP A 119 -28.58 -11.59 -13.00
N ASP A 120 -29.10 -10.77 -13.91
CA ASP A 120 -30.47 -10.29 -13.87
C ASP A 120 -31.46 -11.17 -14.66
N LEU A 121 -30.94 -12.09 -15.49
CA LEU A 121 -31.71 -13.07 -16.24
C LEU A 121 -31.42 -14.51 -15.81
N ALA A 122 -32.48 -15.31 -15.69
CA ALA A 122 -32.37 -16.67 -15.23
C ALA A 122 -31.99 -17.63 -16.39
N GLN A 123 -30.79 -18.19 -16.38
CA GLN A 123 -30.39 -19.44 -17.07
C GLN A 123 -28.87 -19.58 -17.08
N ASP A 124 -28.22 -18.45 -17.28
CA ASP A 124 -26.80 -18.30 -17.30
C ASP A 124 -26.30 -18.05 -15.87
N THR A 125 -25.02 -18.31 -15.64
CA THR A 125 -24.37 -17.99 -14.38
C THR A 125 -22.89 -17.75 -14.65
N GLY A 126 -22.28 -16.92 -13.82
CA GLY A 126 -20.86 -16.65 -13.93
C GLY A 126 -20.09 -16.63 -12.62
N THR A 127 -18.81 -16.34 -12.78
CA THR A 127 -17.88 -16.15 -11.67
C THR A 127 -16.91 -15.03 -11.99
N ILE A 128 -16.48 -14.32 -10.95
CA ILE A 128 -15.29 -13.48 -10.97
C ILE A 128 -14.26 -14.10 -10.02
N THR A 129 -12.99 -14.09 -10.42
CA THR A 129 -11.92 -14.59 -9.55
C THR A 129 -11.57 -13.58 -8.47
N SER A 130 -11.44 -12.31 -8.86
CA SER A 130 -11.19 -11.20 -7.94
C SER A 130 -11.58 -9.87 -8.56
N TRP A 131 -11.68 -8.85 -7.71
CA TRP A 131 -11.78 -7.46 -8.14
C TRP A 131 -10.81 -6.60 -7.32
N SER A 132 -10.40 -5.47 -7.88
CA SER A 132 -9.56 -4.49 -7.20
C SER A 132 -9.86 -3.07 -7.68
N LEU A 133 -9.47 -2.09 -6.87
CA LEU A 133 -9.53 -0.67 -7.21
C LEU A 133 -8.11 -0.13 -7.36
N SER A 134 -7.88 0.63 -8.42
CA SER A 134 -6.74 1.54 -8.52
C SER A 134 -7.26 2.95 -8.25
N ILE A 135 -6.78 3.58 -7.18
CA ILE A 135 -7.24 4.91 -6.77
C ILE A 135 -6.07 5.87 -6.80
N THR A 136 -6.23 6.95 -7.55
CA THR A 136 -5.31 8.10 -7.54
C THR A 136 -5.88 9.17 -6.61
N THR A 137 -5.03 9.75 -5.77
CA THR A 137 -5.45 10.77 -4.81
C THR A 137 -4.71 12.08 -4.99
N SER A 138 -5.36 13.19 -4.62
CA SER A 138 -4.75 14.53 -4.57
C SER A 138 -3.68 14.66 -3.49
N GLY A 139 -3.67 13.75 -2.51
CA GLY A 139 -2.60 13.65 -1.54
C GLY A 139 -1.33 13.10 -2.20
N GLY A 140 -0.22 13.81 -2.03
CA GLY A 140 1.09 13.33 -2.47
C GLY A 140 1.43 11.97 -1.85
N PRO A 141 2.51 11.30 -2.32
CA PRO A 141 2.94 10.03 -1.75
C PRO A 141 3.04 10.16 -0.23
N PRO A 142 2.63 9.13 0.54
CA PRO A 142 2.69 9.18 1.99
C PRO A 142 4.10 9.65 2.38
N PRO A 143 4.22 10.58 3.35
CA PRO A 143 5.53 11.06 3.77
C PRO A 143 6.40 9.83 4.06
N PRO A 144 7.67 9.81 3.62
CA PRO A 144 8.54 8.68 3.86
C PRO A 144 8.50 8.38 5.37
N PRO A 145 8.44 7.10 5.77
CA PRO A 145 8.46 6.76 7.19
C PRO A 145 9.64 7.50 7.84
N PRO A 146 9.47 7.99 9.09
CA PRO A 146 10.57 8.62 9.80
C PRO A 146 11.80 7.72 9.67
N PRO A 147 13.00 8.27 9.39
CA PRO A 147 14.21 7.45 9.37
C PRO A 147 14.24 6.63 10.67
N PRO A 148 14.58 5.33 10.62
CA PRO A 148 14.74 4.54 11.82
C PRO A 148 15.58 5.34 12.83
N PRO A 149 15.25 5.31 14.13
CA PRO A 149 16.14 5.86 15.15
C PRO A 149 17.55 5.38 14.83
N PRO A 150 18.58 6.24 14.88
CA PRO A 150 19.95 5.84 14.56
C PRO A 150 20.22 4.52 15.26
N SER A 151 20.51 3.46 14.51
CA SER A 151 20.88 2.18 15.11
C SER A 151 22.01 2.51 16.08
N CYS A 152 21.85 2.16 17.36
CA CYS A 152 22.87 2.41 18.37
C CYS A 152 24.19 1.87 17.81
N GLN A 153 25.03 2.76 17.29
CA GLN A 153 26.26 2.33 16.64
C GLN A 153 27.08 1.74 17.77
N SER A 154 27.28 0.42 17.76
CA SER A 154 28.07 -0.27 18.77
C SER A 154 29.44 0.40 18.86
N THR A 155 29.60 1.26 19.86
CA THR A 155 30.81 2.05 20.05
C THR A 155 31.58 1.40 21.18
N LYS A 156 32.66 0.71 20.83
CA LYS A 156 33.64 0.25 21.80
C LYS A 156 34.72 1.32 21.94
N ILE A 157 35.05 1.66 23.18
CA ILE A 157 36.07 2.66 23.52
C ILE A 157 37.20 1.96 24.28
N LEU A 158 38.45 2.26 23.93
CA LEU A 158 39.63 1.87 24.70
C LEU A 158 40.19 3.08 25.44
N ILE A 159 40.36 3.00 26.76
CA ILE A 159 41.10 4.00 27.54
C ILE A 159 42.51 3.48 27.79
N ALA A 160 43.50 4.10 27.15
CA ALA A 160 44.90 3.86 27.42
C ALA A 160 45.36 4.81 28.54
N TYR A 161 45.67 4.26 29.72
CA TYR A 161 46.07 5.03 30.89
C TYR A 161 47.52 4.73 31.29
N SER A 162 48.25 5.72 31.78
CA SER A 162 49.68 5.58 32.12
C SER A 162 50.03 6.04 33.53
N ASP A 163 49.05 6.09 34.45
CA ASP A 163 49.25 6.55 35.83
C ASP A 163 49.33 5.39 36.85
N THR A 164 50.11 5.64 37.91
CA THR A 164 50.36 4.74 39.05
C THR A 164 49.30 4.84 40.16
N GLY A 165 48.41 5.84 40.11
CA GLY A 165 47.36 6.09 41.12
C GLY A 165 46.13 5.19 41.03
N GLY A 166 46.00 4.36 39.99
CA GLY A 166 44.90 3.40 39.82
C GLY A 166 44.19 3.49 38.47
N GLN A 167 43.27 2.56 38.22
CA GLN A 167 42.48 2.52 36.98
C GLN A 167 41.48 3.71 36.90
N PRO A 168 41.25 4.29 35.71
CA PRO A 168 40.34 5.44 35.53
C PRO A 168 38.85 5.01 35.56
N THR A 169 38.40 4.49 36.69
CA THR A 169 37.06 3.88 36.85
C THR A 169 35.92 4.89 36.72
N MET A 170 36.09 6.14 37.19
CA MET A 170 35.08 7.19 37.04
C MET A 170 34.85 7.56 35.57
N LEU A 171 35.92 7.78 34.81
CA LEU A 171 35.84 8.09 33.37
C LEU A 171 35.26 6.90 32.58
N ARG A 172 35.69 5.68 32.91
CA ARG A 172 35.15 4.45 32.33
C ARG A 172 33.64 4.36 32.54
N ASN A 173 33.16 4.58 33.76
CA ASN A 173 31.73 4.49 34.09
C ASN A 173 30.91 5.61 33.44
N ALA A 174 31.47 6.82 33.33
CA ALA A 174 30.82 7.92 32.62
C ALA A 174 30.66 7.61 31.13
N LEU A 175 31.70 7.10 30.47
CA LEU A 175 31.65 6.72 29.05
C LEU A 175 30.73 5.53 28.79
N LEU A 176 30.63 4.58 29.73
CA LEU A 176 29.65 3.49 29.64
C LEU A 176 28.20 3.96 29.79
N ALA A 177 27.97 5.12 30.40
CA ALA A 177 26.64 5.71 30.54
C ALA A 177 26.22 6.50 29.29
N GLU A 178 27.13 6.76 28.33
CA GLU A 178 26.83 7.47 27.09
C GLU A 178 25.98 6.62 26.13
N PRO A 179 24.90 7.18 25.56
CA PRO A 179 24.08 6.48 24.58
C PRO A 179 24.90 5.98 23.38
N GLY A 180 24.80 4.68 23.08
CA GLY A 180 25.51 4.04 21.96
C GLY A 180 26.87 3.42 22.30
N VAL A 181 27.39 3.61 23.51
CA VAL A 181 28.61 2.92 23.97
C VAL A 181 28.25 1.52 24.46
N THR A 182 28.87 0.50 23.88
CA THR A 182 28.60 -0.92 24.19
C THR A 182 29.70 -1.58 25.02
N ALA A 183 30.90 -1.01 25.04
CA ALA A 183 32.00 -1.44 25.91
C ALA A 183 33.01 -0.30 26.11
N VAL A 184 33.60 -0.23 27.30
CA VAL A 184 34.74 0.62 27.61
C VAL A 184 35.81 -0.23 28.30
N ASP A 185 36.87 -0.52 27.56
CA ASP A 185 37.99 -1.35 27.99
C ASP A 185 39.18 -0.47 28.41
N LEU A 186 40.03 -1.00 29.27
CA LEU A 186 41.20 -0.30 29.80
C LEU A 186 42.48 -0.95 29.30
N PHE A 187 43.47 -0.14 28.93
CA PHE A 187 44.82 -0.58 28.59
C PHE A 187 45.86 0.17 29.41
N ASP A 188 46.75 -0.57 30.05
CA ASP A 188 47.87 0.00 30.80
C ASP A 188 49.01 0.38 29.84
N ALA A 189 49.08 1.67 29.53
CA ALA A 189 50.10 2.26 28.66
C ALA A 189 51.43 2.51 29.39
N PHE A 190 51.51 2.31 30.71
CA PHE A 190 52.79 2.30 31.42
C PHE A 190 53.57 1.01 31.14
N ASN A 191 52.85 -0.11 31.03
CA ASN A 191 53.43 -1.44 30.83
C ASN A 191 53.50 -1.90 29.36
N GLY A 192 53.14 -1.05 28.40
CA GLY A 192 53.27 -1.37 26.98
C GLY A 192 52.50 -0.43 26.06
N THR A 193 52.36 -0.83 24.79
CA THR A 193 51.59 -0.09 23.77
C THR A 193 50.56 -1.04 23.14
N PRO A 194 49.30 -0.60 22.92
CA PRO A 194 48.31 -1.44 22.26
C PRO A 194 48.77 -1.84 20.85
N THR A 195 48.58 -3.11 20.50
CA THR A 195 48.84 -3.58 19.13
C THR A 195 47.77 -3.09 18.17
N LEU A 196 48.11 -2.96 16.88
CA LEU A 196 47.14 -2.60 15.84
C LEU A 196 45.92 -3.54 15.81
N ASN A 197 46.11 -4.84 16.06
CA ASN A 197 45.02 -5.81 16.08
C ASN A 197 44.03 -5.57 17.23
N GLN A 198 44.52 -5.09 18.38
CA GLN A 198 43.67 -4.67 19.49
C GLN A 198 42.92 -3.38 19.15
N LEU A 199 43.59 -2.39 18.56
CA LEU A 199 42.99 -1.09 18.23
C LEU A 199 41.85 -1.20 17.21
N ARG A 200 41.90 -2.16 16.28
CA ARG A 200 40.86 -2.36 15.25
C ARG A 200 39.47 -2.72 15.80
N GLN A 201 39.38 -3.12 17.07
CA GLN A 201 38.12 -3.48 17.73
C GLN A 201 37.37 -2.27 18.30
N TYR A 202 38.04 -1.11 18.38
CA TYR A 202 37.52 0.10 19.01
C TYR A 202 37.26 1.17 17.97
N LYS A 203 36.16 1.91 18.16
CA LYS A 203 35.88 3.09 17.35
C LYS A 203 36.61 4.33 17.86
N ILE A 204 36.90 4.37 19.16
CA ILE A 204 37.55 5.49 19.84
C ILE A 204 38.63 4.94 20.78
N VAL A 205 39.80 5.58 20.77
CA VAL A 205 40.91 5.27 21.69
C VAL A 205 41.27 6.57 22.39
N LEU A 206 41.12 6.60 23.71
CA LEU A 206 41.38 7.76 24.54
C LEU A 206 42.68 7.54 25.31
N ALA A 207 43.65 8.44 25.13
CA ALA A 207 44.79 8.51 26.03
C ALA A 207 44.39 9.31 27.26
N PHE A 208 44.58 8.73 28.44
CA PHE A 208 44.23 9.35 29.71
C PHE A 208 45.45 9.40 30.65
N SER A 209 45.69 10.58 31.20
CA SER A 209 46.69 10.82 32.24
C SER A 209 46.11 11.85 33.22
N ASN A 210 46.30 11.61 34.51
CA ASN A 210 45.83 12.44 35.63
C ASN A 210 47.00 12.96 36.48
N SER A 211 48.19 13.07 35.89
CA SER A 211 49.39 13.68 36.49
C SER A 211 49.24 15.18 36.68
#